data_AF-A0A9W9MG31-F1
#
_entry.id   AF-A0A9W9MG31-F1
#
_cell.length_a   1.000
_cell.length_b   1.000
_cell.length_c   1.000
_cell.angle_alpha   90.00
_cell.angle_beta   90.00
_cell.angle_gamma   90.00
#
_symmetry.space_group_name_H-M   'P 1'
#
loop_
_entity.id
_entity.type
_entity.pdbx_description
1 polymer ?
#
loop_
_entity_poly.entity_id
_entity_poly.type
_entity_poly.pdbx_seq_one_letter_code
_entity_poly.pdbx_strand_id
1 'polypeptide(L)'
;MAITIKVNRRKPMVIIQTWEWDSNSQRPRVTQSCVIEKTGDNIAVSQHPLTIPFNLLFRRPPSIPRETDIELQKQDLVDVGTAVWEMQEL
;
A
#
# COMPACT_ATOMS: atom_id res chain seq x y z
N MET A 1 -13.00 0.15 -5.45
CA MET A 1 -11.58 -0.02 -5.12
C MET A 1 -11.49 -0.96 -3.93
N ALA A 2 -10.45 -1.79 -3.89
CA ALA A 2 -10.06 -2.53 -2.70
C ALA A 2 -8.56 -2.33 -2.44
N ILE A 3 -8.14 -2.46 -1.18
CA ILE A 3 -6.74 -2.42 -0.77
C ILE A 3 -6.45 -3.75 -0.08
N THR A 4 -5.38 -4.41 -0.48
CA THR A 4 -4.95 -5.67 0.14
C THR A 4 -3.57 -5.48 0.75
N ILE A 5 -3.41 -5.93 2.00
CA ILE A 5 -2.13 -6.00 2.68
C ILE A 5 -1.80 -7.49 2.87
N LYS A 6 -0.70 -7.94 2.29
CA LYS A 6 -0.18 -9.30 2.44
C LYS A 6 1.07 -9.24 3.29
N VAL A 7 1.03 -9.90 4.44
CA VAL A 7 2.16 -9.98 5.36
C VAL A 7 2.74 -11.38 5.29
N ASN A 8 4.04 -11.47 5.01
CA ASN A 8 4.76 -12.74 5.11
C ASN A 8 5.10 -13.01 6.58
N ARG A 9 4.81 -14.21 7.08
CA ARG A 9 5.06 -14.60 8.49
C ARG A 9 6.41 -15.29 8.73
N ARG A 10 7.17 -15.55 7.67
CA ARG A 10 8.46 -16.28 7.74
C ARG A 10 9.66 -15.42 7.37
N LYS A 11 9.44 -14.33 6.65
CA LYS A 11 10.45 -13.34 6.31
C LYS A 11 9.86 -11.94 6.43
N PRO A 12 10.66 -10.93 6.78
CA PRO A 12 10.20 -9.57 6.87
C PRO A 12 9.89 -8.99 5.48
N MET A 13 8.67 -9.23 5.01
CA MET A 13 8.14 -8.77 3.72
C MET A 13 6.64 -8.45 3.83
N VAL A 14 6.26 -7.26 3.40
CA VAL A 14 4.87 -6.78 3.31
C VAL A 14 4.59 -6.33 1.88
N ILE A 15 3.45 -6.72 1.33
CA ILE A 15 2.99 -6.27 0.01
C ILE A 15 1.66 -5.54 0.19
N ILE A 16 1.60 -4.30 -0.28
CA ILE A 16 0.36 -3.51 -0.32
C ILE A 16 -0.04 -3.35 -1.78
N GLN A 17 -1.29 -3.67 -2.11
CA GLN A 17 -1.81 -3.55 -3.48
C GLN A 17 -3.16 -2.84 -3.48
N THR A 18 -3.38 -1.98 -4.47
CA THR A 18 -4.69 -1.40 -4.77
C THR A 18 -5.32 -2.14 -5.95
N TRP A 19 -6.64 -2.28 -5.91
CA TRP A 19 -7.40 -3.04 -6.88
C TRP A 19 -8.62 -2.26 -7.34
N GLU A 20 -8.90 -2.37 -8.64
CA GLU A 20 -10.12 -1.85 -9.24
C GLU A 20 -10.80 -2.91 -10.10
N TRP A 21 -12.11 -2.77 -10.27
CA TRP A 21 -12.85 -3.62 -11.18
C TRP A 21 -12.61 -3.15 -12.62
N ASP A 22 -12.06 -4.02 -13.46
CA ASP A 22 -11.92 -3.75 -14.88
C ASP A 22 -13.15 -4.28 -15.63
N SER A 23 -14.01 -3.37 -16.08
CA SER A 23 -15.24 -3.71 -16.81
C SER A 23 -14.97 -4.42 -18.14
N ASN A 24 -13.81 -4.21 -18.76
CA ASN A 24 -13.48 -4.85 -20.04
C ASN A 24 -13.14 -6.33 -19.85
N SER A 25 -12.31 -6.63 -18.86
CA SER A 25 -11.90 -8.02 -18.55
C SER A 25 -12.84 -8.74 -17.58
N GLN A 26 -13.84 -8.03 -17.03
CA GLN A 26 -14.78 -8.49 -16.00
C GLN A 26 -14.07 -9.12 -14.80
N ARG A 27 -12.92 -8.56 -14.39
CA ARG A 27 -12.08 -9.10 -13.32
C ARG A 27 -11.45 -7.98 -12.49
N PRO A 28 -11.11 -8.24 -11.21
CA PRO A 28 -10.29 -7.33 -10.43
C PRO A 28 -8.89 -7.20 -11.05
N ARG A 29 -8.40 -5.98 -11.20
CA ARG A 29 -7.06 -5.67 -11.68
C ARG A 29 -6.27 -4.93 -10.61
N VAL A 30 -5.02 -5.32 -10.40
CA VAL A 30 -4.07 -4.54 -9.58
C VAL A 30 -3.78 -3.23 -10.29
N THR A 31 -3.97 -2.11 -9.59
CA THR A 31 -3.64 -0.77 -10.13
C THR A 31 -2.31 -0.27 -9.60
N GLN A 32 -1.96 -0.59 -8.35
CA GLN A 32 -0.64 -0.35 -7.76
C GLN A 32 -0.25 -1.57 -6.93
N SER A 33 1.05 -1.84 -6.86
CA SER A 33 1.64 -2.86 -6.01
C SER A 33 2.88 -2.25 -5.39
N CYS A 34 3.03 -2.31 -4.07
CA CYS A 34 4.20 -1.84 -3.34
C CYS A 34 4.72 -3.01 -2.51
N VAL A 35 6.02 -3.27 -2.59
CA VAL A 35 6.68 -4.31 -1.79
C VAL A 35 7.66 -3.65 -0.85
N ILE A 36 7.51 -3.94 0.43
CA ILE A 36 8.38 -3.53 1.53
C ILE A 36 9.07 -4.80 2.03
N GLU A 37 10.40 -4.83 2.01
CA GLU A 37 11.16 -6.00 2.45
C GLU A 37 12.42 -5.58 3.22
N LYS A 38 12.81 -6.39 4.20
CA LYS A 38 14.04 -6.19 4.96
C LYS A 38 15.03 -7.30 4.68
N THR A 39 16.27 -6.92 4.41
CA THR A 39 17.41 -7.82 4.23
C THR A 39 18.53 -7.35 5.14
N GLY A 40 18.80 -8.09 6.22
CA GLY A 40 19.65 -7.59 7.31
C GLY A 40 19.03 -6.35 7.94
N ASP A 41 19.81 -5.27 8.07
CA ASP A 41 19.34 -3.99 8.60
C ASP A 41 18.77 -3.05 7.52
N ASN A 42 18.83 -3.45 6.26
CA ASN A 42 18.38 -2.62 5.14
C ASN A 42 16.92 -2.90 4.79
N ILE A 43 16.11 -1.84 4.75
CA ILE A 43 14.71 -1.90 4.29
C ILE A 43 14.64 -1.35 2.87
N ALA A 44 14.16 -2.19 1.95
CA ALA A 44 13.86 -1.82 0.59
C ALA A 44 12.35 -1.62 0.42
N VAL A 45 11.99 -0.54 -0.29
CA VAL A 45 10.61 -0.26 -0.69
C VAL A 45 10.62 -0.11 -2.21
N SER A 46 9.80 -0.89 -2.89
CA SER A 46 9.63 -0.84 -4.34
C SER A 46 8.28 -0.22 -4.70
N GLN A 47 8.23 0.42 -5.88
CA GLN A 47 6.98 0.94 -6.48
C GLN A 47 6.23 1.91 -5.54
N HIS A 48 6.97 2.89 -4.99
CA HIS A 48 6.45 3.98 -4.17
C HIS A 48 6.43 5.31 -4.96
N PRO A 49 5.60 6.30 -4.56
CA PRO A 49 4.61 6.26 -3.49
C PRO A 49 3.39 5.39 -3.83
N LEU A 50 2.67 4.93 -2.79
CA LEU A 50 1.34 4.34 -2.96
C LEU A 50 0.31 5.46 -2.80
N THR A 51 -0.57 5.64 -3.77
CA THR A 51 -1.56 6.72 -3.77
C THR A 51 -2.95 6.13 -3.66
N ILE A 52 -3.69 6.48 -2.62
CA ILE A 52 -5.08 6.07 -2.44
C ILE A 52 -5.96 7.27 -2.83
N PRO A 53 -6.67 7.20 -3.97
CA PRO A 53 -7.48 8.33 -4.41
C PRO A 53 -8.64 8.60 -3.45
N PHE A 54 -8.79 9.84 -3.03
CA PHE A 54 -9.80 10.26 -2.05
C PHE A 54 -11.21 9.87 -2.52
N ASN A 55 -11.51 10.17 -3.78
CA ASN A 55 -12.82 9.89 -4.37
C ASN A 55 -13.15 8.40 -4.44
N LEU A 56 -12.15 7.53 -4.59
CA LEU A 56 -12.35 6.09 -4.61
C LEU A 56 -12.59 5.53 -3.20
N LEU A 57 -12.00 6.14 -2.17
CA LEU A 57 -12.18 5.76 -0.77
C LEU A 57 -13.50 6.31 -0.19
N PHE A 58 -13.77 7.60 -0.36
CA PHE A 58 -14.90 8.31 0.23
C PHE A 58 -16.12 8.43 -0.68
N ARG A 59 -16.01 7.98 -1.95
CA ARG A 59 -17.11 7.95 -2.94
C ARG A 59 -17.72 9.33 -3.23
N ARG A 60 -16.93 10.40 -3.07
CA ARG A 60 -17.29 11.79 -3.38
C ARG A 60 -16.06 12.61 -3.77
N PRO A 61 -16.19 13.77 -4.45
CA PRO A 61 -15.05 14.64 -4.70
C PRO A 61 -14.45 15.20 -3.40
N PRO A 62 -13.14 15.50 -3.39
CA PRO A 62 -12.48 16.16 -2.26
C PRO A 62 -12.88 17.64 -2.15
N SER A 63 -12.92 18.14 -0.91
CA SER A 63 -13.05 19.56 -0.57
C SER A 63 -11.66 20.20 -0.45
N ILE A 64 -11.15 20.70 -1.57
CA ILE A 64 -9.80 21.27 -1.66
C ILE A 64 -9.74 22.63 -0.93
N PRO A 65 -8.66 22.93 -0.17
CA PRO A 65 -7.41 22.18 -0.05
C PRO A 65 -7.35 21.19 1.13
N ARG A 66 -8.44 21.03 1.89
CA ARG A 66 -8.42 20.23 3.12
C ARG A 66 -8.38 18.73 2.86
N GLU A 67 -8.97 18.30 1.76
CA GLU A 67 -9.09 16.89 1.38
C GLU A 67 -8.31 16.66 0.09
N THR A 68 -7.47 15.65 0.09
CA THR A 68 -6.64 15.24 -1.04
C THR A 68 -6.45 13.72 -0.99
N ASP A 69 -5.86 13.18 -2.04
CA ASP A 69 -5.44 11.79 -2.08
C ASP A 69 -4.45 11.49 -0.94
N ILE A 70 -4.52 10.27 -0.41
CA ILE A 70 -3.58 9.81 0.61
C ILE A 70 -2.35 9.29 -0.12
N GLU A 71 -1.20 9.93 0.08
CA GLU A 71 0.07 9.48 -0.44
C GLU A 71 0.89 8.84 0.67
N LEU A 72 1.14 7.54 0.56
CA LEU A 72 2.09 6.84 1.42
C LEU A 72 3.46 6.91 0.75
N GLN A 73 4.30 7.77 1.30
CA GLN A 73 5.67 7.97 0.86
C GLN A 73 6.55 6.82 1.34
N LYS A 74 7.80 6.80 0.86
CA LYS A 74 8.76 5.75 1.23
C LYS A 74 8.89 5.58 2.75
N GLN A 75 8.93 6.67 3.51
CA GLN A 75 9.10 6.60 4.97
C GLN A 75 7.86 6.00 5.66
N ASP A 76 6.65 6.40 5.26
CA ASP A 76 5.41 5.82 5.80
C ASP A 76 5.37 4.29 5.58
N LEU A 77 5.84 3.85 4.42
CA LEU A 77 5.91 2.43 4.05
C LEU A 77 7.00 1.69 4.85
N VAL A 78 8.13 2.33 5.14
CA VAL A 78 9.17 1.81 6.05
C VAL A 78 8.62 1.65 7.46
N ASP A 79 7.86 2.64 7.95
CA ASP A 79 7.29 2.62 9.30
C ASP A 79 6.25 1.50 9.43
N VAL A 80 5.41 1.30 8.40
CA VAL A 80 4.47 0.16 8.33
C VAL A 80 5.22 -1.18 8.34
N GLY A 81 6.28 -1.32 7.53
CA GLY A 81 7.08 -2.54 7.49
C GLY A 81 7.69 -2.87 8.86
N THR A 82 8.34 -1.89 9.47
CA THR A 82 8.99 -2.01 10.78
C THR A 82 7.98 -2.43 11.86
N ALA A 83 6.85 -1.73 11.97
CA ALA A 83 5.81 -2.04 12.95
C ALA A 83 5.25 -3.46 12.79
N VAL A 84 5.10 -3.93 11.55
CA VAL A 84 4.63 -5.30 11.29
C VAL A 84 5.66 -6.33 11.76
N TRP A 85 6.95 -6.13 11.49
CA TRP A 85 7.99 -7.11 11.84
C TRP A 85 8.30 -7.14 13.33
N GLU A 86 8.25 -5.99 14.01
CA GLU A 86 8.33 -5.93 15.48
C GLU A 86 7.22 -6.78 16.13
N MET A 87 5.99 -6.71 15.62
CA MET A 87 4.87 -7.54 16.09
C MET A 87 5.00 -9.03 15.73
N GLN A 88 5.85 -9.36 14.75
CA GLN A 88 6.17 -10.73 14.36
C GLN A 88 7.42 -11.27 15.06
N GLU A 89 8.12 -10.44 15.85
CA GLU A 89 9.42 -10.76 16.45
C GLU A 89 10.49 -11.13 15.39
N LEU A 90 10.49 -10.41 14.24
CA LEU A 90 11.39 -10.62 13.08
C LEU A 90 12.38 -9.47 12.83
#